data_AF-A0A832MI81-F1
#
_entry.id   AF-A0A832MI81-F1
#
_cell.length_a   1.000
_cell.length_b   1.000
_cell.length_c   1.000
_cell.angle_alpha   90.00
_cell.angle_beta   90.00
_cell.angle_gamma   90.00
#
_symmetry.space_group_name_H-M   'P 1'
#
loop_
_entity.id
_entity.type
_entity.pdbx_description
1 polymer ?
#
loop_
_entity_poly.entity_id
_entity_poly.type
_entity_poly.pdbx_seq_one_letter_code
_entity_poly.pdbx_strand_id
1 'polypeptide(L)'
;MNRKIPHICSFAAGLSILVLSQMPACAYPDFQTFITKSSGRPVNCAFCHAHSDGPDGAAPGQIGRLTPAALERLGRARAAFEPGVDVDSPILNAFGNHIIKSLGKRKFLEIRTAPEQLAVLLPQDSDLDADGIPDVQEYRDGTHPLNRNDGRPLLLLKHNFQKNLASILLTMAATAAGLFGLRHLLLGFAQAMQLEEATEEKEEI
;
A
#
# COMPACT_ATOMS: atom_id res chain seq x y z
N MET A 1 20.13 -58.87 61.15
CA MET A 1 20.13 -59.11 59.69
C MET A 1 19.47 -57.91 59.03
N ASN A 2 20.21 -57.05 58.32
CA ASN A 2 20.29 -56.99 56.84
C ASN A 2 18.90 -56.71 56.20
N ARG A 3 18.64 -55.72 55.34
CA ARG A 3 19.41 -54.65 54.67
C ARG A 3 18.39 -53.91 53.75
N LYS A 4 18.69 -52.65 53.39
CA LYS A 4 18.27 -51.88 52.17
C LYS A 4 17.13 -50.84 52.27
N ILE A 5 17.59 -49.59 52.13
CA ILE A 5 16.94 -48.41 51.54
C ILE A 5 16.72 -48.62 50.03
N PRO A 6 15.72 -47.97 49.41
CA PRO A 6 16.04 -47.16 48.24
C PRO A 6 15.45 -45.74 48.28
N HIS A 7 16.34 -44.78 47.99
CA HIS A 7 16.02 -43.47 47.42
C HIS A 7 15.54 -43.65 45.98
N ILE A 8 14.46 -42.97 45.59
CA ILE A 8 14.28 -42.50 44.20
C ILE A 8 13.69 -41.08 44.21
N CYS A 9 14.45 -40.18 43.60
CA CYS A 9 14.13 -38.82 43.20
C CYS A 9 12.97 -38.77 42.20
N SER A 10 12.10 -37.75 42.31
CA SER A 10 11.77 -36.88 41.17
C SER A 10 10.92 -35.70 41.64
N PHE A 11 11.58 -34.55 41.82
CA PHE A 11 10.92 -33.26 41.75
C PHE A 11 10.52 -33.03 40.29
N ALA A 12 9.23 -33.17 40.00
CA ALA A 12 8.66 -32.65 38.76
C ALA A 12 8.66 -31.12 38.87
N ALA A 13 9.70 -30.48 38.32
CA ALA A 13 9.70 -29.05 38.08
C ALA A 13 8.60 -28.74 37.06
N GLY A 14 7.49 -28.18 37.55
CA GLY A 14 6.41 -27.67 36.74
C GLY A 14 6.92 -26.49 35.90
N LEU A 15 7.21 -26.77 34.63
CA LEU A 15 7.48 -25.75 33.62
C LEU A 15 6.14 -25.06 33.30
N SER A 16 5.83 -24.01 34.06
CA SER A 16 4.72 -23.09 33.73
C SER A 16 5.07 -22.37 32.43
N ILE A 17 4.55 -22.89 31.31
CA ILE A 17 4.56 -22.20 30.04
C ILE A 17 3.57 -21.03 30.18
N LEU A 18 4.11 -19.85 30.50
CA LEU A 18 3.37 -18.59 30.46
C LEU A 18 3.18 -18.23 28.98
N VAL A 19 2.12 -18.74 28.36
CA VAL A 19 1.66 -18.26 27.05
C VAL A 19 1.10 -16.86 27.27
N LEU A 20 1.97 -15.85 27.21
CA LEU A 20 1.57 -14.46 26.99
C LEU A 20 0.87 -14.41 25.63
N SER A 21 -0.45 -14.55 25.66
CA SER A 21 -1.30 -14.20 24.52
C SER A 21 -1.15 -12.70 24.32
N GLN A 22 -0.24 -12.31 23.44
CA GLN A 22 -0.21 -10.97 22.86
C GLN A 22 -1.51 -10.84 22.06
N MET A 23 -2.56 -10.35 22.70
CA MET A 23 -3.73 -9.91 21.94
C MET A 23 -3.27 -8.73 21.10
N PRO A 24 -3.31 -8.83 19.76
CA PRO A 24 -3.07 -7.67 18.93
C PRO A 24 -4.11 -6.63 19.33
N ALA A 25 -3.66 -5.39 19.56
CA ALA A 25 -4.53 -4.26 19.82
C ALA A 25 -5.25 -3.89 18.51
N CYS A 26 -6.18 -4.74 18.09
CA CYS A 26 -7.00 -4.54 16.91
C CYS A 26 -8.02 -3.46 17.25
N ALA A 27 -7.76 -2.24 16.78
CA ALA A 27 -8.80 -1.25 16.68
C ALA A 27 -9.79 -1.71 15.59
N TYR A 28 -10.93 -2.25 16.03
CA TYR A 28 -12.07 -2.69 15.21
C TYR A 28 -11.82 -3.93 14.32
N PRO A 29 -11.79 -5.13 14.93
CA PRO A 29 -11.57 -6.39 14.20
C PRO A 29 -12.65 -6.69 13.15
N ASP A 30 -13.84 -6.10 13.24
CA ASP A 30 -14.95 -6.34 12.32
C ASP A 30 -14.61 -5.93 10.89
N PHE A 31 -13.98 -4.76 10.70
CA PHE A 31 -13.56 -4.29 9.38
C PHE A 31 -12.47 -5.17 8.78
N GLN A 32 -11.44 -5.48 9.58
CA GLN A 32 -10.34 -6.37 9.16
C GLN A 32 -10.88 -7.76 8.76
N THR A 33 -11.79 -8.31 9.57
CA THR A 33 -12.41 -9.61 9.32
C THR A 33 -13.23 -9.58 8.05
N PHE A 34 -14.02 -8.53 7.84
CA PHE A 34 -14.81 -8.34 6.62
C PHE A 34 -13.92 -8.26 5.37
N ILE A 35 -12.94 -7.36 5.36
CA ILE A 35 -12.04 -7.17 4.21
C ILE A 35 -11.30 -8.48 3.91
N THR A 36 -10.77 -9.16 4.92
CA THR A 36 -10.05 -10.42 4.74
C THR A 36 -10.96 -11.49 4.16
N LYS A 37 -12.23 -11.56 4.62
CA LYS A 37 -13.23 -12.50 4.11
C LYS A 37 -13.68 -12.19 2.69
N SER A 38 -13.84 -10.91 2.34
CA SER A 38 -14.35 -10.49 1.02
C SER A 38 -13.27 -10.53 -0.07
N SER A 39 -12.05 -10.10 0.26
CA SER A 39 -10.93 -10.00 -0.68
C SER A 39 -10.05 -11.26 -0.74
N GLY A 40 -10.03 -12.05 0.33
CA GLY A 40 -9.08 -13.14 0.52
C GLY A 40 -7.65 -12.66 0.85
N ARG A 41 -7.44 -11.36 1.08
CA ARG A 41 -6.13 -10.78 1.43
C ARG A 41 -6.07 -10.44 2.92
N PRO A 42 -4.97 -10.76 3.62
CA PRO A 42 -4.81 -10.32 4.99
C PRO A 42 -4.57 -8.81 5.03
N VAL A 43 -5.29 -8.11 5.88
CA VAL A 43 -5.05 -6.68 6.20
C VAL A 43 -4.68 -6.53 7.67
N ASN A 44 -3.89 -5.51 8.01
CA ASN A 44 -3.47 -5.22 9.40
C ASN A 44 -3.95 -3.82 9.84
N CYS A 45 -3.61 -3.38 11.05
CA CYS A 45 -4.08 -2.09 11.55
C CYS A 45 -3.50 -0.90 10.78
N ALA A 46 -2.39 -1.04 10.05
CA ALA A 46 -1.82 0.03 9.24
C ALA A 46 -2.75 0.47 8.10
N PHE A 47 -3.80 -0.30 7.81
CA PHE A 47 -4.86 0.07 6.88
C PHE A 47 -5.53 1.40 7.28
N CYS A 48 -5.79 1.61 8.58
CA CYS A 48 -6.43 2.84 9.11
C CYS A 48 -5.58 3.59 10.14
N HIS A 49 -4.56 2.95 10.71
CA HIS A 49 -3.73 3.51 11.77
C HIS A 49 -2.34 3.91 11.27
N ALA A 50 -1.76 4.89 11.96
CA ALA A 50 -0.38 5.32 11.71
C ALA A 50 0.65 4.22 12.05
N HIS A 51 0.28 3.26 12.90
CA HIS A 51 1.14 2.14 13.31
C HIS A 51 0.46 0.79 13.04
N SER A 52 1.25 -0.21 12.63
CA SER A 52 0.77 -1.56 12.28
C SER A 52 0.11 -2.31 13.44
N ASP A 53 0.53 -2.00 14.66
CA ASP A 53 0.09 -2.68 15.88
C ASP A 53 -1.15 -2.03 16.49
N GLY A 54 -1.71 -1.01 15.83
CA GLY A 54 -2.87 -0.27 16.30
C GLY A 54 -2.51 0.97 17.14
N PRO A 55 -3.52 1.63 17.73
CA PRO A 55 -3.37 2.93 18.38
C PRO A 55 -2.73 2.86 19.78
N ASP A 56 -2.76 1.71 20.43
CA ASP A 56 -2.26 1.53 21.79
C ASP A 56 -0.79 1.08 21.78
N GLY A 57 0.04 1.69 22.62
CA GLY A 57 1.45 1.36 22.76
C GLY A 57 2.36 2.59 22.82
N ALA A 58 3.67 2.35 22.75
CA ALA A 58 4.71 3.38 22.91
C ALA A 58 5.55 3.59 21.63
N ALA A 59 5.14 3.03 20.49
CA ALA A 59 5.77 3.28 19.21
C ALA A 59 5.29 4.62 18.60
N PRO A 60 5.99 5.16 17.59
CA PRO A 60 5.53 6.35 16.87
C PRO A 60 4.11 6.15 16.31
N GLY A 61 3.25 7.16 16.45
CA GLY A 61 1.84 7.07 16.02
C GLY A 61 0.91 6.34 17.00
N GLN A 62 1.41 5.91 18.17
CA GLN A 62 0.61 5.31 19.24
C GLN A 62 0.44 6.26 20.42
N ILE A 63 -0.65 6.07 21.18
CA ILE A 63 -1.09 6.97 22.26
C ILE A 63 0.01 7.23 23.30
N GLY A 64 0.80 6.22 23.65
CA GLY A 64 1.84 6.33 24.69
C GLY A 64 3.07 7.13 24.28
N ARG A 65 3.23 7.51 23.00
CA ARG A 65 4.35 8.33 22.50
C ARG A 65 3.91 9.67 21.91
N LEU A 66 2.64 10.04 22.08
CA LEU A 66 2.14 11.33 21.59
C LEU A 66 2.68 12.48 22.45
N THR A 67 3.15 13.53 21.78
CA THR A 67 3.50 14.79 22.43
C THR A 67 2.23 15.52 22.92
N PRO A 68 2.33 16.49 23.84
CA PRO A 68 1.17 17.28 24.28
C PRO A 68 0.40 17.93 23.10
N ALA A 69 1.11 18.49 22.12
CA ALA A 69 0.50 19.04 20.92
C ALA A 69 -0.20 17.98 20.06
N ALA A 70 0.34 16.76 19.99
CA ALA A 70 -0.32 15.64 19.31
C ALA A 70 -1.55 15.15 20.08
N LEU A 71 -1.53 15.15 21.42
CA LEU A 71 -2.70 14.84 22.24
C LEU A 71 -3.82 15.87 22.06
N GLU A 72 -3.50 17.15 21.91
CA GLU A 72 -4.49 18.18 21.57
C GLU A 72 -5.09 17.97 20.18
N ARG A 73 -4.26 17.66 19.18
CA ARG A 73 -4.73 17.29 17.82
C ARG A 73 -5.65 16.07 17.87
N LEU A 74 -5.26 15.04 18.62
CA LEU A 74 -6.09 13.87 18.87
C LEU A 74 -7.40 14.23 19.57
N GLY A 75 -7.39 15.16 20.53
CA GLY A 75 -8.58 15.68 21.19
C GLY A 75 -9.55 16.32 20.20
N ARG A 76 -9.04 17.19 19.31
CA ARG A 76 -9.83 17.80 18.23
C ARG A 76 -10.39 16.75 17.26
N ALA A 77 -9.55 15.81 16.82
CA ALA A 77 -9.98 14.71 15.95
C ALA A 77 -11.08 13.85 16.60
N ARG A 78 -10.98 13.58 17.91
CA ARG A 78 -11.99 12.83 18.66
C ARG A 78 -13.32 13.57 18.82
N ALA A 79 -13.32 14.89 18.69
CA ALA A 79 -14.50 15.76 18.73
C ALA A 79 -15.16 15.96 17.36
N ALA A 80 -14.54 15.51 16.26
CA ALA A 80 -15.11 15.57 14.92
C ALA A 80 -16.21 14.51 14.70
N PHE A 81 -17.38 14.75 15.31
CA PHE A 81 -18.52 13.84 15.22
C PHE A 81 -19.22 13.89 13.86
N GLU A 82 -19.29 15.08 13.26
CA GLU A 82 -19.96 15.34 11.98
C GLU A 82 -18.94 15.41 10.83
N PRO A 83 -19.36 15.11 9.58
CA PRO A 83 -18.48 15.15 8.41
C PRO A 83 -18.06 16.58 8.03
N GLY A 84 -16.99 16.69 7.24
CA GLY A 84 -16.47 17.95 6.70
C GLY A 84 -15.56 18.72 7.65
N VAL A 85 -15.42 18.29 8.91
CA VAL A 85 -14.42 18.83 9.83
C VAL A 85 -13.04 18.39 9.38
N ASP A 86 -12.06 19.30 9.41
CA ASP A 86 -10.68 18.92 9.12
C ASP A 86 -10.11 18.11 10.29
N VAL A 87 -9.80 16.84 10.02
CA VAL A 87 -9.35 15.87 11.01
C VAL A 87 -7.91 15.48 10.73
N ASP A 88 -7.04 15.83 11.68
CA ASP A 88 -5.65 15.41 11.72
C ASP A 88 -5.40 14.64 13.02
N SER A 89 -5.72 13.35 12.99
CA SER A 89 -5.44 12.45 14.10
C SER A 89 -4.05 11.85 13.97
N PRO A 90 -3.16 11.99 14.97
CA PRO A 90 -1.81 11.41 14.91
C PRO A 90 -1.79 9.88 15.05
N ILE A 91 -2.92 9.26 15.42
CA ILE A 91 -3.06 7.80 15.54
C ILE A 91 -3.68 7.16 14.29
N LEU A 92 -4.27 7.96 13.41
CA LEU A 92 -4.82 7.50 12.14
C LEU A 92 -3.80 7.82 11.05
N ASN A 93 -3.75 6.98 10.03
CA ASN A 93 -3.05 7.32 8.79
C ASN A 93 -3.92 8.29 7.95
N ALA A 94 -3.45 8.64 6.76
CA ALA A 94 -4.22 9.53 5.87
C ALA A 94 -5.59 8.94 5.49
N PHE A 95 -5.70 7.63 5.26
CA PHE A 95 -6.96 6.96 4.95
C PHE A 95 -7.95 6.96 6.14
N GLY A 96 -7.48 6.67 7.36
CA GLY A 96 -8.29 6.76 8.57
C GLY A 96 -8.78 8.19 8.83
N ASN A 97 -7.92 9.19 8.65
CA ASN A 97 -8.34 10.59 8.71
C ASN A 97 -9.35 10.94 7.61
N HIS A 98 -9.15 10.43 6.39
CA HIS A 98 -10.08 10.60 5.28
C HIS A 98 -11.47 10.01 5.58
N ILE A 99 -11.54 8.82 6.19
CA ILE A 99 -12.81 8.22 6.64
C ILE A 99 -13.54 9.14 7.62
N ILE A 100 -12.86 9.63 8.66
CA ILE A 100 -13.51 10.47 9.67
C ILE A 100 -13.89 11.84 9.08
N LYS A 101 -13.07 12.40 8.20
CA LYS A 101 -13.38 13.67 7.50
C LYS A 101 -14.59 13.54 6.58
N SER A 102 -14.73 12.42 5.86
CA SER A 102 -15.82 12.20 4.90
C SER A 102 -17.13 11.77 5.55
N LEU A 103 -17.09 10.85 6.51
CA LEU A 103 -18.29 10.29 7.15
C LEU A 103 -18.66 10.97 8.48
N GLY A 104 -17.67 11.51 9.20
CA GLY A 104 -17.79 11.86 10.61
C GLY A 104 -17.66 10.64 11.52
N LYS A 105 -17.14 10.85 12.74
CA LYS A 105 -16.95 9.77 13.72
C LYS A 105 -18.27 9.10 14.12
N ARG A 106 -19.36 9.86 14.22
CA ARG A 106 -20.68 9.31 14.60
C ARG A 106 -21.11 8.25 13.59
N LYS A 107 -21.06 8.59 12.30
CA LYS A 107 -21.49 7.66 11.24
C LYS A 107 -20.57 6.45 11.13
N PHE A 108 -19.25 6.65 11.25
CA PHE A 108 -18.28 5.55 11.27
C PHE A 108 -18.57 4.54 12.41
N LEU A 109 -18.93 5.02 13.60
CA LEU A 109 -19.30 4.15 14.72
C LEU A 109 -20.63 3.42 14.49
N GLU A 110 -21.62 4.07 13.86
CA GLU A 110 -22.90 3.43 13.50
C GLU A 110 -22.72 2.23 12.57
N ILE A 111 -21.81 2.33 11.59
CA ILE A 111 -21.57 1.28 10.60
C ILE A 111 -20.54 0.24 11.04
N ARG A 112 -20.01 0.32 12.27
CA ARG A 112 -18.98 -0.60 12.76
C ARG A 112 -19.39 -2.07 12.64
N THR A 113 -20.66 -2.36 12.88
CA THR A 113 -21.23 -3.73 12.81
C THR A 113 -21.66 -4.12 11.40
N ALA A 114 -21.57 -3.21 10.43
CA ALA A 114 -21.94 -3.40 9.03
C ALA A 114 -20.82 -2.84 8.11
N PRO A 115 -19.61 -3.42 8.17
CA PRO A 115 -18.42 -2.90 7.48
C PRO A 115 -18.61 -2.74 5.97
N GLU A 116 -19.44 -3.56 5.34
CA GLU A 116 -19.81 -3.43 3.93
C GLU A 116 -20.38 -2.04 3.56
N GLN A 117 -21.03 -1.35 4.50
CA GLN A 117 -21.58 -0.02 4.27
C GLN A 117 -20.49 1.05 4.10
N LEU A 118 -19.28 0.83 4.61
CA LEU A 118 -18.18 1.79 4.49
C LEU A 118 -17.85 2.06 3.02
N ALA A 119 -17.84 1.03 2.17
CA ALA A 119 -17.58 1.17 0.74
C ALA A 119 -18.65 2.01 0.01
N VAL A 120 -19.86 2.06 0.53
CA VAL A 120 -20.97 2.83 -0.05
C VAL A 120 -20.89 4.30 0.37
N LEU A 121 -20.42 4.55 1.59
CA LEU A 121 -20.40 5.88 2.20
C LEU A 121 -19.11 6.66 1.93
N LEU A 122 -18.02 5.97 1.60
CA LEU A 122 -16.77 6.61 1.21
C LEU A 122 -16.91 7.39 -0.12
N PRO A 123 -16.17 8.50 -0.29
CA PRO A 123 -16.11 9.22 -1.56
C PRO A 123 -15.62 8.30 -2.69
N GLN A 124 -16.41 8.17 -3.75
CA GLN A 124 -16.17 7.19 -4.82
C GLN A 124 -15.04 7.61 -5.78
N ASP A 125 -14.64 8.87 -5.73
CA ASP A 125 -13.60 9.51 -6.53
C ASP A 125 -12.30 9.75 -5.75
N SER A 126 -12.23 9.33 -4.48
CA SER A 126 -11.00 9.43 -3.69
C SER A 126 -9.98 8.38 -4.13
N ASP A 127 -8.74 8.83 -4.36
CA ASP A 127 -7.56 8.05 -4.72
C ASP A 127 -6.37 8.72 -4.01
N LEU A 128 -6.10 8.30 -2.78
CA LEU A 128 -5.18 9.00 -1.87
C LEU A 128 -3.70 8.88 -2.28
N ASP A 129 -3.32 7.79 -2.95
CA ASP A 129 -1.95 7.56 -3.41
C ASP A 129 -1.73 7.83 -4.91
N ALA A 130 -2.80 8.21 -5.61
CA ALA A 130 -2.82 8.59 -7.01
C ALA A 130 -2.28 7.48 -7.94
N ASP A 131 -2.58 6.22 -7.63
CA ASP A 131 -2.26 5.07 -8.48
C ASP A 131 -3.31 4.81 -9.58
N GLY A 132 -4.45 5.50 -9.53
CA GLY A 132 -5.58 5.40 -10.46
C GLY A 132 -6.66 4.42 -10.03
N ILE A 133 -6.52 3.75 -8.88
CA ILE A 133 -7.52 2.88 -8.28
C ILE A 133 -8.21 3.66 -7.15
N PRO A 134 -9.54 3.81 -7.17
CA PRO A 134 -10.22 4.51 -6.08
C PRO A 134 -10.09 3.79 -4.74
N ASP A 135 -9.92 4.52 -3.64
CA ASP A 135 -9.77 3.99 -2.27
C ASP A 135 -10.93 3.03 -1.90
N VAL A 136 -12.13 3.28 -2.44
CA VAL A 136 -13.31 2.42 -2.26
C VAL A 136 -13.13 1.05 -2.88
N GLN A 137 -12.53 1.01 -4.07
CA GLN A 137 -12.21 -0.24 -4.75
C GLN A 137 -11.11 -0.97 -3.99
N GLU A 138 -10.12 -0.24 -3.48
CA GLU A 138 -9.05 -0.81 -2.67
C GLU A 138 -9.54 -1.41 -1.35
N TYR A 139 -10.46 -0.72 -0.66
CA TYR A 139 -11.15 -1.26 0.52
C TYR A 139 -11.86 -2.58 0.22
N ARG A 140 -12.53 -2.69 -0.94
CA ARG A 140 -13.20 -3.93 -1.37
C ARG A 140 -12.20 -5.03 -1.74
N ASP A 141 -11.12 -4.65 -2.42
CA ASP A 141 -10.09 -5.56 -2.91
C ASP A 141 -9.06 -5.94 -1.83
N GLY A 142 -9.13 -5.32 -0.64
CA GLY A 142 -8.17 -5.53 0.44
C GLY A 142 -6.76 -5.07 0.11
N THR A 143 -6.64 -4.04 -0.74
CA THR A 143 -5.38 -3.38 -1.09
C THR A 143 -5.22 -2.10 -0.27
N HIS A 144 -3.98 -1.68 -0.04
CA HIS A 144 -3.68 -0.59 0.87
C HIS A 144 -3.86 0.80 0.23
N PRO A 145 -4.79 1.66 0.70
CA PRO A 145 -5.13 2.95 0.06
C PRO A 145 -4.07 4.05 0.11
N LEU A 146 -2.87 3.73 0.56
CA LEU A 146 -1.75 4.68 0.72
C LEU A 146 -0.47 4.11 0.11
N ASN A 147 -0.55 2.96 -0.54
CA ASN A 147 0.58 2.29 -1.15
C ASN A 147 0.26 1.99 -2.62
N ARG A 148 0.73 2.90 -3.46
CA ARG A 148 0.59 2.87 -4.92
C ARG A 148 1.04 1.58 -5.62
N ASN A 149 1.77 0.72 -4.92
CA ASN A 149 2.23 -0.57 -5.45
C ASN A 149 1.39 -1.76 -4.96
N ASP A 150 0.36 -1.54 -4.14
CA ASP A 150 -0.44 -2.60 -3.50
C ASP A 150 -1.78 -2.89 -4.18
N GLY A 151 -2.09 -2.27 -5.31
CA GLY A 151 -3.29 -2.57 -6.10
C GLY A 151 -3.34 -3.96 -6.78
N ARG A 152 -4.46 -4.26 -7.44
CA ARG A 152 -4.57 -5.47 -8.29
C ARG A 152 -3.61 -5.35 -9.48
N PRO A 153 -2.76 -6.36 -9.77
CA PRO A 153 -1.70 -6.23 -10.77
C PRO A 153 -2.17 -5.76 -12.15
N LEU A 154 -3.31 -6.29 -12.64
CA LEU A 154 -3.86 -5.92 -13.95
C LEU A 154 -4.43 -4.50 -13.97
N LEU A 155 -5.02 -4.03 -12.87
CA LEU A 155 -5.53 -2.66 -12.76
C LEU A 155 -4.37 -1.67 -12.69
N LEU A 156 -3.36 -1.97 -11.86
CA LEU A 156 -2.13 -1.17 -11.80
C LEU A 156 -1.45 -1.09 -13.16
N LEU A 157 -1.31 -2.21 -13.86
CA LEU A 157 -0.71 -2.22 -15.20
C LEU A 157 -1.50 -1.33 -16.17
N LYS A 158 -2.83 -1.45 -16.17
CA LYS A 158 -3.71 -0.65 -17.03
C LYS A 158 -3.54 0.85 -16.74
N HIS A 159 -3.62 1.27 -15.49
CA HIS A 159 -3.49 2.68 -15.11
C HIS A 159 -2.09 3.21 -15.37
N ASN A 160 -1.04 2.46 -15.05
CA ASN A 160 0.33 2.85 -15.36
C ASN A 160 0.56 2.95 -16.87
N PHE A 161 0.00 2.05 -17.68
CA PHE A 161 0.09 2.12 -19.13
C PHE A 161 -0.61 3.37 -19.69
N GLN A 162 -1.84 3.64 -19.23
CA GLN A 162 -2.59 4.84 -19.64
C GLN A 162 -1.89 6.13 -19.24
N LYS A 163 -1.39 6.21 -18.01
CA LYS A 163 -0.64 7.38 -17.50
C LYS A 163 0.63 7.65 -18.28
N ASN A 164 1.33 6.60 -18.71
CA ASN A 164 2.61 6.72 -19.43
C ASN A 164 2.46 6.62 -20.95
N LEU A 165 1.24 6.60 -21.50
CA LEU A 165 1.00 6.36 -22.92
C LEU A 165 1.74 7.36 -23.82
N ALA A 166 1.73 8.65 -23.45
CA ALA A 166 2.44 9.68 -24.21
C ALA A 166 3.95 9.43 -24.25
N SER A 167 4.55 9.10 -23.10
CA SER A 167 5.98 8.77 -23.01
C SER A 167 6.31 7.52 -23.81
N ILE A 168 5.48 6.48 -23.72
CA ILE A 168 5.64 5.23 -24.48
C ILE A 168 5.59 5.52 -25.99
N LEU A 169 4.61 6.30 -26.45
CA LEU A 169 4.50 6.70 -27.86
C LEU A 169 5.71 7.50 -28.32
N LEU A 170 6.18 8.45 -27.50
CA LEU A 170 7.36 9.25 -27.82
C LEU A 170 8.63 8.39 -27.90
N THR A 171 8.82 7.45 -26.96
CA THR A 171 9.94 6.51 -27.00
C THR A 171 9.88 5.64 -28.25
N MET A 172 8.71 5.10 -28.60
CA MET A 172 8.56 4.32 -29.83
C MET A 172 8.87 5.14 -31.08
N ALA A 173 8.40 6.39 -31.15
CA ALA A 173 8.68 7.29 -32.25
C ALA A 173 10.19 7.61 -32.36
N ALA A 174 10.85 7.89 -31.23
CA ALA A 174 12.28 8.15 -31.18
C ALA A 174 13.09 6.91 -31.61
N THR A 175 12.72 5.72 -31.13
CA THR A 175 13.36 4.46 -31.54
C THR A 175 13.18 4.20 -33.04
N ALA A 176 11.97 4.39 -33.57
CA ALA A 176 11.70 4.22 -35.00
C ALA A 176 12.48 5.21 -35.86
N ALA A 177 12.52 6.50 -35.47
CA ALA A 177 13.28 7.53 -36.15
C ALA A 177 14.80 7.24 -36.11
N GLY A 178 15.31 6.78 -34.97
CA GLY A 178 16.71 6.39 -34.82
C GLY A 178 17.09 5.21 -35.72
N LEU A 179 16.27 4.16 -35.75
CA LEU A 179 16.47 3.02 -36.65
C LEU A 179 16.36 3.42 -38.13
N PHE A 180 15.42 4.29 -38.47
CA PHE A 180 15.26 4.84 -39.82
C PHE A 180 16.49 5.63 -40.27
N GLY A 181 16.99 6.53 -39.40
CA GLY A 181 18.17 7.33 -39.65
C GLY A 181 19.43 6.47 -39.80
N LEU A 182 19.62 5.47 -38.92
CA LEU A 182 20.74 4.53 -39.00
C LEU A 182 20.72 3.75 -40.32
N ARG A 183 19.55 3.26 -40.75
CA ARG A 183 19.40 2.56 -42.04
C ARG A 183 19.81 3.47 -43.20
N HIS A 184 19.39 4.73 -43.22
CA HIS A 184 19.73 5.67 -44.30
C HIS A 184 21.22 6.02 -44.30
N LEU A 185 21.82 6.19 -43.13
CA LEU A 185 23.25 6.42 -43.00
C LEU A 185 24.07 5.26 -43.57
N LEU A 186 23.72 4.02 -43.22
CA LEU A 186 24.39 2.82 -43.74
C LEU A 186 24.24 2.68 -45.27
N LEU A 187 23.05 2.97 -45.80
CA LEU A 187 22.83 2.98 -47.25
C LEU A 187 23.64 4.07 -47.95
N GLY A 188 23.75 5.26 -47.33
CA GLY A 188 24.60 6.35 -47.83
C GLY A 188 26.07 5.95 -47.90
N PHE A 189 26.61 5.32 -46.85
CA PHE A 189 27.99 4.82 -46.85
C PHE A 189 28.21 3.73 -47.91
N ALA A 190 27.27 2.79 -48.05
CA ALA A 190 27.37 1.74 -49.06
C ALA A 190 27.40 2.30 -50.50
N GLN A 191 26.57 3.32 -50.78
CA GLN A 191 26.57 3.99 -52.09
C GLN A 191 27.86 4.78 -52.34
N ALA A 192 28.37 5.49 -51.32
CA ALA A 192 29.61 6.24 -51.43
C ALA A 192 30.81 5.34 -51.78
N MET A 193 30.91 4.16 -51.16
CA MET A 193 31.96 3.19 -51.47
C MET A 193 31.89 2.68 -52.92
N GLN A 194 30.69 2.38 -53.42
CA GLN A 194 30.53 1.93 -54.81
C GLN A 194 30.92 2.99 -55.83
N LEU A 195 30.72 4.27 -55.50
CA LEU A 195 31.14 5.39 -56.35
C LEU A 195 32.66 5.53 -56.39
N GLU A 196 33.34 5.36 -55.26
CA GLU A 196 34.81 5.42 -55.18
C GLU A 196 35.45 4.31 -56.05
N GLU A 197 35.01 3.06 -55.88
CA GLU A 197 35.45 1.93 -56.71
C GLU A 197 35.22 2.17 -58.22
N ALA A 198 34.05 2.69 -58.59
CA ALA A 198 33.71 2.97 -60.00
C ALA A 198 34.46 4.18 -60.60
N THR A 199 35.05 5.04 -59.76
CA THR A 199 35.85 6.19 -60.21
C THR A 199 37.30 5.77 -60.43
N GLU A 200 37.87 4.96 -59.53
CA GLU A 200 39.21 4.37 -59.69
C GLU A 200 39.30 3.51 -60.96
N GLU A 201 38.29 2.67 -61.24
CA GLU A 201 38.26 1.80 -62.42
C GLU A 201 38.23 2.59 -63.76
N LYS A 202 37.75 3.84 -63.75
CA LYS A 202 37.74 4.72 -64.94
C LYS A 202 39.04 5.47 -65.16
N GLU A 203 39.85 5.69 -64.13
CA GLU A 203 41.14 6.37 -64.26
C GLU A 203 42.26 5.42 -64.72
N GLU A 204 42.06 4.10 -64.61
CA GLU A 204 43.02 3.08 -65.08
C GLU A 204 42.88 2.68 -66.57
N ILE A 205 41.91 3.24 -67.32
CA ILE A 205 41.66 2.99 -68.76
C ILE A 205 42.10 4.20 -69.60
#